data_AF-A0A8B8Q2G1-F1
#
_entry.id   AF-A0A8B8Q2G1-F1
#
_cell.length_a   1.000
_cell.length_b   1.000
_cell.length_c   1.000
_cell.angle_alpha   90.00
_cell.angle_beta   90.00
_cell.angle_gamma   90.00
#
_symmetry.space_group_name_H-M   'P 1'
#
loop_
_entity.id
_entity.type
_entity.pdbx_description
1 polymer ?
#
loop_
_entity_poly.entity_id
_entity_poly.type
_entity_poly.pdbx_seq_one_letter_code
_entity_poly.pdbx_strand_id
1 'polypeptide(L)'
;MIGLEDVYKVVAAMVPLYVALMLGYGSVKWWKIFTPDQCDAINRLVCYFTLPLFTFEFTAHADPFKWDYMFIAADVVSKVIIVVVLALWAKCSTKGSYAWSITSFSLCTLTNSLVVGVPLVKAMYGSLGVDLVIQGSVFQAIVWLTSLLFVLEMRRTGLDISSTPSPVEGDSPARTSIDPTAKVDLEGRMEMIVSSSRPAFWSLMRRVWMKLAMNPNSYACIVGIAWAFIANRWHFEMPGIMDGCILIMSKAGTGTAMFSMGMFMALQEKLIACGPTLTVFGMVLRFIAGPAAMAIGSIALGLRGDVLRVAIIQAALPQSITSFIYAKEYGLHADVLSTAVIFGMIVSFPVLLAYYAILEFVH
;
A
#
# COMPACT_ATOMS: atom_id res chain seq x y z
N MET A 1 2.02 22.97 -20.81
CA MET A 1 1.16 23.86 -20.00
C MET A 1 -0.19 23.21 -19.99
N ILE A 2 -0.50 22.52 -18.90
CA ILE A 2 -1.77 21.86 -18.64
C ILE A 2 -2.91 22.82 -18.98
N GLY A 3 -3.72 22.45 -19.98
CA GLY A 3 -4.93 23.19 -20.29
C GLY A 3 -5.99 22.95 -19.22
N LEU A 4 -6.97 23.85 -19.12
CA LEU A 4 -8.19 23.59 -18.34
C LEU A 4 -8.88 22.29 -18.80
N GLU A 5 -8.71 21.92 -20.07
CA GLU A 5 -9.19 20.66 -20.64
C GLU A 5 -8.53 19.44 -20.00
N ASP A 6 -7.22 19.48 -19.72
CA ASP A 6 -6.50 18.36 -19.12
C ASP A 6 -6.86 18.19 -17.64
N VAL A 7 -7.00 19.31 -16.92
CA VAL A 7 -7.55 19.28 -15.56
C VAL A 7 -8.95 18.71 -15.56
N TYR A 8 -9.80 19.10 -16.52
CA TYR A 8 -11.15 18.56 -16.66
C TYR A 8 -11.15 17.05 -16.92
N LYS A 9 -10.26 16.52 -17.79
CA LYS A 9 -10.13 15.07 -18.03
C LYS A 9 -9.80 14.31 -16.73
N VAL A 10 -8.87 14.84 -15.93
CA VAL A 10 -8.49 14.24 -14.65
C VAL A 10 -9.64 14.30 -13.65
N VAL A 11 -10.33 15.44 -13.54
CA VAL A 11 -11.52 15.59 -12.69
C VAL A 11 -12.63 14.62 -13.13
N ALA A 12 -12.91 14.53 -14.43
CA ALA A 12 -13.93 13.65 -14.99
C ALA A 12 -13.62 12.16 -14.73
N ALA A 13 -12.35 11.77 -14.72
CA ALA A 13 -11.93 10.42 -14.35
C ALA A 13 -12.05 10.13 -12.85
N MET A 14 -11.80 11.12 -11.99
CA MET A 14 -11.72 10.92 -10.54
C MET A 14 -13.05 11.14 -9.81
N VAL A 15 -13.88 12.09 -10.23
CA VAL A 15 -15.17 12.39 -9.58
C VAL A 15 -16.05 11.15 -9.42
N PRO A 16 -16.23 10.27 -10.44
CA PRO A 16 -17.02 9.05 -10.28
C PRO A 16 -16.54 8.13 -9.15
N LEU A 17 -15.22 8.02 -8.95
CA LEU A 17 -14.64 7.23 -7.87
C LEU A 17 -15.00 7.82 -6.50
N TYR A 18 -14.86 9.15 -6.35
CA TYR A 18 -15.22 9.83 -5.10
C TYR A 18 -16.73 9.83 -4.84
N VAL A 19 -17.57 9.86 -5.88
CA VAL A 19 -19.01 9.68 -5.75
C VAL A 19 -19.32 8.29 -5.18
N ALA A 20 -18.71 7.22 -5.72
CA ALA A 20 -18.88 5.87 -5.18
C ALA A 20 -18.43 5.77 -3.71
N LEU A 21 -17.31 6.41 -3.36
CA LEU A 21 -16.83 6.50 -1.97
C LEU A 21 -17.82 7.23 -1.06
N MET A 22 -18.37 8.37 -1.51
CA MET A 22 -19.37 9.12 -0.73
C MET A 22 -20.68 8.35 -0.56
N LEU A 23 -21.11 7.61 -1.58
CA LEU A 23 -22.27 6.71 -1.47
C LEU A 23 -22.02 5.60 -0.44
N GLY A 24 -20.83 4.99 -0.45
CA GLY A 24 -20.43 4.00 0.55
C GLY A 24 -20.45 4.58 1.96
N TYR A 25 -19.86 5.76 2.15
CA TYR A 25 -19.85 6.45 3.43
C TYR A 25 -21.26 6.83 3.91
N GLY A 26 -22.06 7.44 3.04
CA GLY A 26 -23.42 7.87 3.33
C GLY A 26 -24.36 6.71 3.64
N SER A 27 -24.19 5.57 2.98
CA SER A 27 -24.99 4.36 3.20
C SER A 27 -24.93 3.84 4.64
N VAL A 28 -23.77 3.98 5.29
CA VAL A 28 -23.56 3.55 6.68
C VAL A 28 -23.85 4.70 7.65
N LYS A 29 -23.26 5.88 7.40
CA LYS A 29 -23.27 6.97 8.39
C LYS A 29 -24.58 7.77 8.42
N TRP A 30 -25.15 8.06 7.25
CA TRP A 30 -26.28 8.97 7.11
C TRP A 30 -27.59 8.22 6.92
N TRP A 31 -27.62 7.27 5.99
CA TRP A 31 -28.81 6.50 5.64
C TRP A 31 -29.00 5.25 6.51
N LYS A 32 -27.94 4.79 7.19
CA LYS A 32 -27.96 3.58 8.04
C LYS A 32 -28.57 2.35 7.35
N ILE A 33 -28.33 2.22 6.05
CA ILE A 33 -28.82 1.12 5.20
C ILE A 33 -28.13 -0.19 5.61
N PHE A 34 -26.82 -0.12 5.89
CA PHE A 34 -26.01 -1.30 6.21
C PHE A 34 -25.60 -1.33 7.67
N THR A 35 -25.69 -2.52 8.28
CA THR A 35 -25.11 -2.82 9.59
C THR A 35 -23.60 -3.11 9.45
N PRO A 36 -22.82 -3.06 10.54
CA PRO A 36 -21.40 -3.42 10.51
C PRO A 36 -21.14 -4.84 9.95
N ASP A 37 -21.99 -5.81 10.30
CA ASP A 37 -21.87 -7.19 9.81
C ASP A 37 -22.15 -7.29 8.31
N GLN A 38 -23.12 -6.53 7.81
CA GLN A 38 -23.40 -6.44 6.38
C GLN A 38 -22.25 -5.76 5.62
N CYS A 39 -21.63 -4.74 6.21
CA CYS A 39 -20.45 -4.11 5.64
C CYS A 39 -19.27 -5.09 5.56
N ASP A 40 -19.07 -5.93 6.57
CA ASP A 40 -18.04 -7.00 6.53
C ASP A 40 -18.33 -7.99 5.39
N ALA A 41 -19.59 -8.42 5.23
CA ALA A 41 -19.99 -9.31 4.14
C ALA A 41 -19.73 -8.68 2.75
N ILE A 42 -20.07 -7.40 2.56
CA ILE A 42 -19.80 -6.68 1.31
C ILE A 42 -18.28 -6.54 1.09
N ASN A 43 -17.51 -6.21 2.14
CA ASN A 43 -16.06 -6.12 2.05
C ASN A 43 -15.43 -7.47 1.66
N ARG A 44 -15.92 -8.59 2.19
CA ARG A 44 -15.49 -9.93 1.77
C ARG A 44 -15.83 -10.20 0.30
N LEU A 45 -17.04 -9.85 -0.16
CA LEU A 45 -17.38 -9.96 -1.57
C LEU A 45 -16.39 -9.19 -2.45
N VAL A 46 -16.07 -7.96 -2.07
CA VAL A 46 -15.12 -7.11 -2.80
C VAL A 46 -13.71 -7.69 -2.77
N CYS A 47 -13.23 -8.10 -1.60
CA CYS A 47 -11.86 -8.60 -1.43
C CYS A 47 -11.64 -9.98 -2.06
N TYR A 48 -12.63 -10.88 -2.09
CA TYR A 48 -12.45 -12.24 -2.61
C TYR A 48 -12.86 -12.40 -4.07
N PHE A 49 -13.72 -11.52 -4.61
CA PHE A 49 -14.22 -11.65 -5.98
C PHE A 49 -13.88 -10.44 -6.85
N THR A 50 -14.37 -9.24 -6.50
CA THR A 50 -14.27 -8.11 -7.43
C THR A 50 -12.83 -7.60 -7.57
N LEU A 51 -12.10 -7.37 -6.47
CA LEU A 51 -10.72 -6.88 -6.49
C LEU A 51 -9.71 -7.87 -7.09
N PRO A 52 -9.78 -9.19 -6.79
CA PRO A 52 -8.92 -10.16 -7.44
C PRO A 52 -9.15 -10.22 -8.95
N LEU A 53 -10.40 -10.28 -9.41
CA LEU A 53 -10.70 -10.32 -10.85
C LEU A 53 -10.35 -9.00 -11.54
N PHE A 54 -10.51 -7.87 -10.86
CA PHE A 54 -10.03 -6.57 -11.30
C PHE A 54 -8.50 -6.53 -11.45
N THR A 55 -7.77 -7.04 -10.45
CA THR A 55 -6.30 -7.12 -10.50
C THR A 55 -5.85 -8.06 -11.61
N PHE A 56 -6.52 -9.21 -11.76
CA PHE A 56 -6.24 -10.17 -12.82
C PHE A 56 -6.46 -9.55 -14.20
N GLU A 57 -7.59 -8.86 -14.43
CA GLU A 57 -7.91 -8.24 -15.72
C GLU A 57 -6.83 -7.26 -16.18
N PHE A 58 -6.36 -6.36 -15.30
CA PHE A 58 -5.26 -5.46 -15.61
C PHE A 58 -3.92 -6.17 -15.85
N THR A 59 -3.60 -7.16 -15.02
CA THR A 59 -2.30 -7.83 -15.07
C THR A 59 -2.19 -8.82 -16.22
N ALA A 60 -3.30 -9.48 -16.60
CA ALA A 60 -3.37 -10.44 -17.70
C ALA A 60 -3.25 -9.77 -19.08
N HIS A 61 -3.69 -8.52 -19.21
CA HIS A 61 -3.60 -7.72 -20.44
C HIS A 61 -2.30 -6.90 -20.55
N ALA A 62 -1.45 -6.94 -19.52
CA ALA A 62 -0.14 -6.30 -19.59
C ALA A 62 0.78 -7.05 -20.57
N ASP A 63 1.77 -6.36 -21.12
CA ASP A 63 2.85 -6.97 -21.91
C ASP A 63 4.17 -6.89 -21.12
N PRO A 64 4.55 -7.95 -20.38
CA PRO A 64 5.73 -7.93 -19.52
C PRO A 64 7.03 -7.79 -20.30
N PHE A 65 7.04 -8.10 -21.60
CA PHE A 65 8.23 -7.99 -22.44
C PHE A 65 8.54 -6.54 -22.85
N LYS A 66 7.56 -5.64 -22.74
CA LYS A 66 7.71 -4.20 -23.02
C LYS A 66 7.90 -3.35 -21.76
N TRP A 67 8.04 -3.98 -20.60
CA TRP A 67 8.20 -3.27 -19.34
C TRP A 67 9.49 -2.45 -19.30
N ASP A 68 9.39 -1.28 -18.70
CA ASP A 68 10.52 -0.37 -18.53
C ASP A 68 11.36 -0.83 -17.32
N TYR A 69 12.50 -1.48 -17.57
CA TYR A 69 13.37 -1.96 -16.49
C TYR A 69 14.01 -0.83 -15.68
N MET A 70 14.20 0.36 -16.27
CA MET A 70 14.74 1.51 -15.55
C MET A 70 13.73 2.03 -14.53
N PHE A 71 12.43 1.98 -14.85
CA PHE A 71 11.35 2.28 -13.92
C PHE A 71 11.37 1.33 -12.70
N ILE A 72 11.48 0.00 -12.92
CA ILE A 72 11.61 -0.96 -11.81
C ILE A 72 12.88 -0.71 -11.00
N ALA A 73 14.00 -0.46 -11.67
CA ALA A 73 15.24 -0.16 -10.98
C ALA A 73 15.12 1.11 -10.11
N ALA A 74 14.43 2.15 -10.61
CA ALA A 74 14.20 3.38 -9.88
C ALA A 74 13.29 3.16 -8.67
N ASP A 75 12.27 2.33 -8.85
CA ASP A 75 11.42 1.85 -7.78
C ASP A 75 12.26 1.18 -6.69
N VAL A 76 13.11 0.21 -7.04
CA VAL A 76 14.02 -0.47 -6.10
C VAL A 76 14.96 0.51 -5.39
N VAL A 77 15.62 1.41 -6.12
CA VAL A 77 16.53 2.42 -5.54
C VAL A 77 15.79 3.31 -4.54
N SER A 78 14.59 3.77 -4.87
CA SER A 78 13.74 4.55 -3.97
C SER A 78 13.46 3.82 -2.66
N LYS A 79 13.16 2.51 -2.69
CA LYS A 79 12.87 1.73 -1.48
C LYS A 79 14.13 1.47 -0.67
N VAL A 80 15.28 1.26 -1.32
CA VAL A 80 16.57 1.17 -0.64
C VAL A 80 16.88 2.48 0.09
N ILE A 81 16.67 3.64 -0.55
CA ILE A 81 16.84 4.95 0.09
C ILE A 81 15.94 5.06 1.33
N ILE A 82 14.65 4.73 1.21
CA ILE A 82 13.71 4.76 2.35
C ILE A 82 14.21 3.85 3.49
N VAL A 83 14.61 2.61 3.19
CA VAL A 83 15.11 1.66 4.20
C VAL A 83 16.37 2.18 4.89
N VAL A 84 17.33 2.74 4.14
CA VAL A 84 18.57 3.32 4.71
C VAL A 84 18.24 4.50 5.62
N VAL A 85 17.39 5.43 5.17
CA VAL A 85 16.98 6.59 5.96
C VAL A 85 16.26 6.15 7.24
N LEU A 86 15.35 5.18 7.16
CA LEU A 86 14.63 4.66 8.32
C LEU A 86 15.55 3.90 9.29
N ALA A 87 16.55 3.18 8.78
CA ALA A 87 17.54 2.49 9.60
C ALA A 87 18.46 3.47 10.33
N LEU A 88 18.90 4.54 9.65
CA LEU A 88 19.66 5.62 10.26
C LEU A 88 18.82 6.36 11.30
N TRP A 89 17.55 6.62 11.00
CA TRP A 89 16.63 7.26 11.94
C TRP A 89 16.39 6.41 13.19
N ALA A 90 16.19 5.10 13.06
CA ALA A 90 16.06 4.19 14.21
C ALA A 90 17.34 4.10 15.06
N LYS A 91 18.53 4.18 14.44
CA LYS A 91 19.81 4.16 15.16
C LYS A 91 20.12 5.49 15.85
N CYS A 92 19.95 6.60 15.14
CA CYS A 92 20.42 7.92 15.57
C CYS A 92 19.38 8.73 16.35
N SER A 93 18.09 8.43 16.20
CA SER A 93 17.04 9.16 16.93
C SER A 93 16.68 8.46 18.25
N THR A 94 16.36 9.26 19.26
CA THR A 94 15.75 8.78 20.50
C THR A 94 14.27 8.44 20.32
N LYS A 95 13.63 8.93 19.25
CA LYS A 95 12.21 8.71 18.93
C LYS A 95 11.97 7.60 17.90
N GLY A 96 13.03 7.12 17.25
CA GLY A 96 12.95 6.11 16.20
C GLY A 96 12.95 4.69 16.77
N SER A 97 11.84 3.98 16.55
CA SER A 97 11.64 2.58 16.94
C SER A 97 11.62 1.66 15.73
N TYR A 98 12.00 0.39 15.91
CA TYR A 98 11.85 -0.64 14.85
C TYR A 98 10.40 -0.76 14.37
N ALA A 99 9.42 -0.67 15.29
CA ALA A 99 8.00 -0.67 14.97
C ALA A 99 7.63 0.53 14.08
N TRP A 100 8.15 1.72 14.41
CA TRP A 100 7.94 2.93 13.63
C TRP A 100 8.64 2.93 12.28
N SER A 101 9.78 2.26 12.13
CA SER A 101 10.41 2.03 10.82
C SER A 101 9.51 1.20 9.91
N ILE A 102 8.88 0.14 10.42
CA ILE A 102 7.96 -0.69 9.61
C ILE A 102 6.73 0.12 9.19
N THR A 103 6.12 0.84 10.12
CA THR A 103 4.96 1.71 9.83
C THR A 103 5.33 2.81 8.83
N SER A 104 6.47 3.46 9.00
CA SER A 104 6.93 4.51 8.09
C SER A 104 7.23 3.97 6.69
N PHE A 105 7.85 2.79 6.59
CA PHE A 105 8.07 2.11 5.31
C PHE A 105 6.74 1.79 4.61
N SER A 106 5.76 1.27 5.36
CA SER A 106 4.41 0.98 4.85
C SER A 106 3.71 2.24 4.35
N LEU A 107 3.82 3.36 5.08
CA LEU A 107 3.27 4.66 4.71
C LEU A 107 3.91 5.26 3.46
N CYS A 108 5.22 5.06 3.24
CA CYS A 108 5.89 5.57 2.04
C CYS A 108 5.69 4.68 0.80
N THR A 109 5.43 3.38 0.99
CA THR A 109 5.54 2.38 -0.09
C THR A 109 4.20 1.83 -0.58
N LEU A 110 3.23 1.60 0.32
CA LEU A 110 2.04 0.81 -0.03
C LEU A 110 0.89 1.67 -0.56
N THR A 111 0.90 1.84 -1.88
CA THR A 111 -0.04 2.72 -2.60
C THR A 111 -1.30 1.99 -3.10
N ASN A 112 -2.41 2.70 -3.25
CA ASN A 112 -3.60 2.21 -3.97
C ASN A 112 -3.46 2.42 -5.50
N SER A 113 -2.52 1.70 -6.11
CA SER A 113 -2.14 1.88 -7.51
C SER A 113 -3.25 1.52 -8.51
N LEU A 114 -3.92 0.37 -8.36
CA LEU A 114 -4.86 -0.09 -9.40
C LEU A 114 -6.21 0.63 -9.36
N VAL A 115 -6.80 0.81 -8.17
CA VAL A 115 -8.16 1.39 -8.06
C VAL A 115 -8.15 2.88 -8.37
N VAL A 116 -7.19 3.62 -7.80
CA VAL A 116 -7.11 5.09 -7.96
C VAL A 116 -6.09 5.48 -9.02
N GLY A 117 -4.94 4.81 -9.06
CA GLY A 117 -3.85 5.18 -9.96
C GLY A 117 -4.16 4.96 -11.44
N VAL A 118 -4.79 3.85 -11.83
CA VAL A 118 -5.07 3.59 -13.26
C VAL A 118 -6.00 4.64 -13.86
N PRO A 119 -7.19 4.95 -13.31
CA PRO A 119 -8.07 5.98 -13.89
C PRO A 119 -7.41 7.36 -13.93
N LEU A 120 -6.68 7.72 -12.87
CA LEU A 120 -5.99 8.99 -12.75
C LEU A 120 -4.88 9.13 -13.81
N VAL A 121 -3.93 8.20 -13.81
CA VAL A 121 -2.76 8.25 -14.68
C VAL A 121 -3.16 8.07 -16.14
N LYS A 122 -4.21 7.28 -16.43
CA LYS A 122 -4.79 7.19 -17.79
C LYS A 122 -5.27 8.55 -18.30
N ALA A 123 -5.89 9.36 -17.44
CA ALA A 123 -6.35 10.69 -17.82
C ALA A 123 -5.21 11.70 -18.03
N MET A 124 -4.06 11.48 -17.39
CA MET A 124 -2.90 12.38 -17.43
C MET A 124 -1.88 12.02 -18.53
N TYR A 125 -1.56 10.73 -18.67
CA TYR A 125 -0.45 10.22 -19.51
C TYR A 125 -0.88 9.10 -20.47
N GLY A 126 -2.18 8.81 -20.58
CA GLY A 126 -2.69 7.82 -21.54
C GLY A 126 -2.27 6.38 -21.22
N SER A 127 -2.07 5.57 -22.27
CA SER A 127 -1.77 4.13 -22.14
C SER A 127 -0.40 3.86 -21.51
N LEU A 128 0.62 4.64 -21.85
CA LEU A 128 1.96 4.49 -21.27
C LEU A 128 1.94 4.58 -19.74
N GLY A 129 1.16 5.53 -19.22
CA GLY A 129 1.01 5.67 -17.78
C GLY A 129 0.26 4.49 -17.13
N VAL A 130 -0.73 3.91 -17.82
CA VAL A 130 -1.44 2.70 -17.36
C VAL A 130 -0.47 1.52 -17.26
N ASP A 131 0.36 1.29 -18.27
CA ASP A 131 1.32 0.19 -18.31
C ASP A 131 2.33 0.29 -17.15
N LEU A 132 2.85 1.50 -16.88
CA LEU A 132 3.76 1.75 -15.76
C LEU A 132 3.08 1.52 -14.40
N VAL A 133 1.83 1.95 -14.24
CA VAL A 133 1.08 1.73 -12.99
C VAL A 133 0.84 0.24 -12.76
N ILE A 134 0.48 -0.52 -13.80
CA ILE A 134 0.28 -1.97 -13.71
C ILE A 134 1.61 -2.64 -13.34
N GLN A 135 2.69 -2.33 -14.06
CA GLN A 135 4.04 -2.83 -13.81
C GLN A 135 4.46 -2.57 -12.35
N GLY A 136 4.32 -1.33 -11.86
CA GLY A 136 4.63 -0.98 -10.48
C GLY A 136 3.73 -1.69 -9.46
N SER A 137 2.45 -1.86 -9.76
CA SER A 137 1.52 -2.57 -8.88
C SER A 137 1.85 -4.06 -8.73
N VAL A 138 2.30 -4.72 -9.82
CA VAL A 138 2.74 -6.12 -9.79
C VAL A 138 3.98 -6.26 -8.92
N PHE A 139 4.96 -5.38 -9.12
CA PHE A 139 6.18 -5.40 -8.32
C PHE A 139 5.89 -5.10 -6.85
N GLN A 140 4.98 -4.17 -6.56
CA GLN A 140 4.51 -3.88 -5.20
C GLN A 140 3.83 -5.10 -4.55
N ALA A 141 2.97 -5.80 -5.27
CA ALA A 141 2.24 -6.96 -4.76
C ALA A 141 3.12 -8.18 -4.51
N ILE A 142 4.13 -8.42 -5.36
CA ILE A 142 4.99 -9.61 -5.27
C ILE A 142 6.21 -9.35 -4.39
N VAL A 143 6.92 -8.24 -4.58
CA VAL A 143 8.21 -8.00 -3.92
C VAL A 143 8.03 -7.23 -2.62
N TRP A 144 7.39 -6.07 -2.67
CA TRP A 144 7.29 -5.19 -1.50
C TRP A 144 6.34 -5.71 -0.44
N LEU A 145 5.22 -6.31 -0.83
CA LEU A 145 4.30 -6.93 0.11
C LEU A 145 4.93 -8.14 0.80
N THR A 146 5.65 -8.99 0.06
CA THR A 146 6.39 -10.13 0.63
C THR A 146 7.46 -9.66 1.61
N SER A 147 8.21 -8.63 1.25
CA SER A 147 9.24 -8.04 2.11
C SER A 147 8.63 -7.48 3.40
N LEU A 148 7.49 -6.77 3.30
CA LEU A 148 6.79 -6.24 4.47
C LEU A 148 6.23 -7.38 5.35
N LEU A 149 5.58 -8.38 4.76
CA LEU A 149 5.05 -9.53 5.49
C LEU A 149 6.16 -10.32 6.21
N PHE A 150 7.32 -10.47 5.56
CA PHE A 150 8.48 -11.10 6.18
C PHE A 150 8.93 -10.35 7.42
N VAL A 151 9.06 -9.03 7.32
CA VAL A 151 9.45 -8.18 8.45
C VAL A 151 8.40 -8.20 9.57
N LEU A 152 7.11 -8.18 9.23
CA LEU A 152 6.00 -8.26 10.19
C LEU A 152 5.95 -9.61 10.92
N GLU A 153 6.14 -10.73 10.21
CA GLU A 153 6.17 -12.07 10.80
C GLU A 153 7.40 -12.27 11.68
N MET A 154 8.55 -11.70 11.29
CA MET A 154 9.76 -11.69 12.11
C MET A 154 9.53 -10.91 13.42
N ARG A 155 8.87 -9.74 13.35
CA ARG A 155 8.48 -8.98 14.55
C ARG A 155 7.53 -9.77 15.43
N ARG A 156 6.48 -10.38 14.85
CA ARG A 156 5.48 -11.16 15.59
C ARG A 156 6.11 -12.36 16.31
N THR A 157 6.95 -13.12 15.60
CA THR A 157 7.64 -14.27 16.19
C THR A 157 8.59 -13.84 17.32
N GLY A 158 9.25 -12.68 17.18
CA GLY A 158 10.06 -12.10 18.25
C GLY A 158 9.24 -11.75 19.50
N LEU A 159 7.99 -11.28 19.32
CA LEU A 159 7.06 -11.00 20.42
C LEU A 159 6.52 -12.28 21.08
N ASP A 160 6.14 -13.30 20.30
CA ASP A 160 5.57 -14.55 20.83
C ASP A 160 6.60 -15.38 21.65
N ILE A 161 7.89 -15.33 21.28
CA ILE A 161 8.96 -15.95 22.08
C ILE A 161 9.10 -15.26 23.45
N SER A 162 8.82 -13.95 23.53
CA SER A 162 8.97 -13.17 24.77
C SER A 162 7.80 -13.34 25.75
N SER A 163 6.61 -13.75 25.28
CA SER A 163 5.41 -13.92 26.11
C SER A 163 5.25 -15.33 26.70
N THR A 164 6.13 -16.28 26.33
CA THR A 164 6.14 -17.62 26.93
C THR A 164 6.99 -17.59 28.19
N PRO A 165 6.44 -17.80 29.40
CA PRO A 165 7.27 -17.92 30.59
C PRO A 165 8.07 -19.21 30.45
N SER A 166 9.39 -19.08 30.38
CA SER A 166 10.28 -20.22 30.58
C SER A 166 9.90 -20.92 31.91
N PRO A 167 9.74 -22.26 31.93
CA PRO A 167 9.56 -22.96 33.18
C PRO A 167 10.89 -22.87 33.94
N VAL A 168 10.96 -21.96 34.91
CA VAL A 168 12.10 -21.87 35.83
C VAL A 168 11.72 -22.65 37.09
N GLU A 169 12.20 -23.89 37.18
CA GLU A 169 12.65 -24.43 38.46
C GLU A 169 13.88 -23.61 38.88
N GLY A 170 13.82 -23.00 40.06
CA GLY A 170 14.98 -22.35 40.70
C GLY A 170 14.67 -20.98 41.28
N ASP A 171 14.47 -20.94 42.59
CA ASP A 171 14.40 -19.75 43.44
C ASP A 171 15.55 -18.77 43.17
N SER A 172 15.23 -17.54 42.76
CA SER A 172 16.00 -16.31 43.04
C SER A 172 15.16 -15.08 42.64
N PRO A 173 15.14 -14.00 43.44
CA PRO A 173 14.24 -12.88 43.20
C PRO A 173 14.72 -12.11 41.96
N ALA A 174 13.89 -12.09 40.93
CA ALA A 174 14.10 -11.29 39.73
C ALA A 174 14.16 -9.81 40.12
N ARG A 175 15.36 -9.23 40.13
CA ARG A 175 15.54 -7.77 40.11
C ARG A 175 15.10 -7.29 38.73
N THR A 176 13.95 -6.60 38.68
CA THR A 176 13.55 -5.78 37.55
C THR A 176 14.56 -4.64 37.41
N SER A 177 15.67 -4.86 36.69
CA SER A 177 16.59 -3.80 36.32
C SER A 177 15.93 -2.96 35.23
N ILE A 178 15.30 -1.86 35.63
CA ILE A 178 14.90 -0.79 34.73
C ILE A 178 16.19 -0.19 34.17
N ASP A 179 16.47 -0.45 32.89
CA ASP A 179 17.61 0.12 32.18
C ASP A 179 17.39 1.64 31.99
N PRO A 180 18.32 2.53 32.39
CA PRO A 180 18.13 3.99 32.34
C PRO A 180 18.08 4.59 30.93
N THR A 181 18.28 3.77 29.88
CA THR A 181 18.32 4.19 28.46
C THR A 181 17.03 3.92 27.70
N ALA A 182 15.89 3.86 28.39
CA ALA A 182 14.61 3.61 27.75
C ALA A 182 14.20 4.79 26.84
N LYS A 183 14.22 4.53 25.53
CA LYS A 183 13.79 5.49 24.52
C LYS A 183 12.26 5.57 24.51
N VAL A 184 11.76 6.80 24.46
CA VAL A 184 10.34 7.12 24.31
C VAL A 184 10.08 7.32 22.81
N ASP A 185 9.27 6.44 22.24
CA ASP A 185 8.93 6.46 20.82
C ASP A 185 7.97 7.62 20.44
N LEU A 186 7.56 7.71 19.18
CA LEU A 186 6.65 8.76 18.69
C LEU A 186 5.30 8.82 19.40
N GLU A 187 4.85 7.72 20.01
CA GLU A 187 3.60 7.62 20.78
C GLU A 187 3.80 7.92 22.27
N GLY A 188 5.02 8.15 22.71
CA GLY A 188 5.30 8.29 24.14
C GLY A 188 5.50 6.94 24.85
N ARG A 189 5.57 5.82 24.12
CA ARG A 189 5.76 4.48 24.70
C ARG A 189 7.23 4.16 24.89
N MET A 190 7.50 3.44 25.97
CA MET A 190 8.84 2.99 26.37
C MET A 190 9.18 1.72 25.58
N GLU A 191 10.23 1.78 24.76
CA GLU A 191 10.60 0.68 23.88
C GLU A 191 11.38 -0.41 24.66
N MET A 192 10.82 -1.62 24.77
CA MET A 192 11.57 -2.76 25.29
C MET A 192 12.46 -3.35 24.19
N ILE A 193 13.79 -3.21 24.34
CA ILE A 193 14.77 -3.85 23.46
C ILE A 193 14.81 -5.34 23.81
N VAL A 194 14.18 -6.18 22.99
CA VAL A 194 14.15 -7.63 23.19
C VAL A 194 15.18 -8.30 22.30
N SER A 195 16.20 -8.90 22.91
CA SER A 195 17.11 -9.85 22.25
C SER A 195 16.37 -11.16 22.03
N SER A 196 16.17 -11.57 20.77
CA SER A 196 15.50 -12.83 20.42
C SER A 196 16.40 -13.74 19.59
N SER A 197 16.30 -15.05 19.86
CA SER A 197 16.95 -16.09 19.04
C SER A 197 16.27 -16.14 17.66
N ARG A 198 17.07 -16.03 16.58
CA ARG A 198 16.54 -15.97 15.22
C ARG A 198 15.82 -17.28 14.85
N PRO A 199 14.53 -17.26 14.50
CA PRO A 199 13.86 -18.44 13.95
C PRO A 199 14.56 -18.89 12.66
N ALA A 200 14.47 -20.18 12.33
CA ALA A 200 15.01 -20.68 11.06
C ALA A 200 14.37 -19.91 9.89
N PHE A 201 15.19 -19.20 9.11
CA PHE A 201 14.78 -18.33 7.98
C PHE A 201 13.78 -19.01 7.05
N TRP A 202 14.01 -20.29 6.75
CA TRP A 202 13.15 -21.10 5.89
C TRP A 202 11.72 -21.25 6.45
N SER A 203 11.58 -21.42 7.78
CA SER A 203 10.26 -21.53 8.42
C SER A 203 9.47 -20.23 8.38
N LEU A 204 10.16 -19.08 8.48
CA LEU A 204 9.55 -17.75 8.35
C LEU A 204 9.14 -17.50 6.91
N MET A 205 10.03 -17.75 5.95
CA MET A 205 9.74 -17.61 4.53
C MET A 205 8.57 -18.50 4.09
N ARG A 206 8.47 -19.73 4.60
CA ARG A 206 7.33 -20.61 4.34
C ARG A 206 6.01 -20.00 4.84
N ARG A 207 5.98 -19.42 6.04
CA ARG A 207 4.78 -18.75 6.58
C ARG A 207 4.40 -17.53 5.76
N VAL A 208 5.37 -16.70 5.40
CA VAL A 208 5.17 -15.52 4.56
C VAL A 208 4.60 -15.89 3.20
N TRP A 209 5.17 -16.91 2.54
CA TRP A 209 4.69 -17.36 1.24
C TRP A 209 3.28 -17.93 1.31
N MET A 210 2.94 -18.68 2.36
CA MET A 210 1.56 -19.14 2.58
C MET A 210 0.60 -17.98 2.80
N LYS A 211 0.97 -16.97 3.59
CA LYS A 211 0.16 -15.75 3.82
C LYS A 211 -0.02 -14.92 2.55
N LEU A 212 1.02 -14.83 1.72
CA LEU A 212 0.95 -14.18 0.42
C LEU A 212 0.04 -14.95 -0.53
N ALA A 213 0.18 -16.28 -0.61
CA ALA A 213 -0.67 -17.13 -1.45
C ALA A 213 -2.14 -17.12 -1.00
N MET A 214 -2.40 -16.92 0.28
CA MET A 214 -3.75 -16.74 0.82
C MET A 214 -4.32 -15.34 0.58
N ASN A 215 -3.52 -14.34 0.18
CA ASN A 215 -4.03 -13.01 -0.14
C ASN A 215 -4.68 -13.02 -1.53
N PRO A 216 -5.98 -12.69 -1.63
CA PRO A 216 -6.70 -12.73 -2.90
C PRO A 216 -6.12 -11.89 -4.03
N ASN A 217 -5.66 -10.69 -3.71
CA ASN A 217 -5.07 -9.79 -4.69
C ASN A 217 -3.68 -10.26 -5.13
N SER A 218 -2.90 -10.86 -4.21
CA SER A 218 -1.58 -11.36 -4.51
C SER A 218 -1.62 -12.57 -5.44
N TYR A 219 -2.48 -13.57 -5.18
CA TYR A 219 -2.58 -14.70 -6.11
C TYR A 219 -3.15 -14.25 -7.45
N ALA A 220 -4.12 -13.33 -7.48
CA ALA A 220 -4.68 -12.85 -8.75
C ALA A 220 -3.63 -12.13 -9.59
N CYS A 221 -2.77 -11.33 -8.95
CA CYS A 221 -1.63 -10.70 -9.59
C CYS A 221 -0.62 -11.73 -10.13
N ILE A 222 -0.27 -12.77 -9.34
CA ILE A 222 0.66 -13.83 -9.76
C ILE A 222 0.09 -14.64 -10.93
N VAL A 223 -1.20 -14.99 -10.88
CA VAL A 223 -1.87 -15.75 -11.95
C VAL A 223 -2.03 -14.88 -13.20
N GLY A 224 -2.36 -13.60 -13.04
CA GLY A 224 -2.46 -12.64 -14.15
C GLY A 224 -1.13 -12.39 -14.84
N ILE A 225 -0.04 -12.17 -14.09
CA ILE A 225 1.27 -11.99 -14.71
C ILE A 225 1.78 -13.27 -15.37
N ALA A 226 1.55 -14.45 -14.76
CA ALA A 226 1.90 -15.72 -15.37
C ALA A 226 1.14 -15.93 -16.69
N TRP A 227 -0.16 -15.61 -16.72
CA TRP A 227 -0.94 -15.60 -17.94
C TRP A 227 -0.38 -14.63 -18.97
N ALA A 228 -0.08 -13.39 -18.60
CA ALA A 228 0.48 -12.39 -19.50
C ALA A 228 1.81 -12.83 -20.14
N PHE A 229 2.69 -13.49 -19.39
CA PHE A 229 3.92 -14.07 -19.95
C PHE A 229 3.61 -15.16 -20.99
N ILE A 230 2.69 -16.07 -20.69
CA ILE A 230 2.29 -17.17 -21.59
C ILE A 230 1.64 -16.60 -22.85
N ALA A 231 0.65 -15.71 -22.68
CA ALA A 231 -0.11 -15.08 -23.75
C ALA A 231 0.80 -14.30 -24.71
N ASN A 232 1.68 -13.44 -24.20
CA ASN A 232 2.59 -12.66 -25.04
C ASN A 232 3.70 -13.52 -25.66
N ARG A 233 4.17 -14.58 -24.98
CA ARG A 233 5.23 -15.46 -25.51
C ARG A 233 4.78 -16.30 -26.69
N TRP A 234 3.54 -16.79 -26.64
CA TRP A 234 2.93 -17.64 -27.66
C TRP A 234 1.91 -16.92 -28.55
N HIS A 235 1.76 -15.60 -28.39
CA HIS A 235 0.75 -14.78 -29.08
C HIS A 235 -0.66 -15.38 -28.96
N PHE A 236 -1.00 -15.87 -27.77
CA PHE A 236 -2.30 -16.45 -27.46
C PHE A 236 -3.24 -15.35 -26.93
N GLU A 237 -4.38 -15.17 -27.59
CA GLU A 237 -5.44 -14.29 -27.09
C GLU A 237 -6.34 -15.03 -26.11
N MET A 238 -6.81 -14.32 -25.08
CA MET A 238 -7.70 -14.91 -24.08
C MET A 238 -9.04 -15.30 -24.73
N PRO A 239 -9.54 -16.54 -24.55
CA PRO A 239 -10.81 -16.95 -25.14
C PRO A 239 -11.93 -16.02 -24.66
N GLY A 240 -12.76 -15.53 -25.59
CA GLY A 240 -13.77 -14.51 -25.28
C GLY A 240 -14.78 -14.89 -24.20
N ILE A 241 -15.00 -16.19 -23.96
CA ILE A 241 -15.83 -16.67 -22.84
C ILE A 241 -15.17 -16.34 -21.50
N MET A 242 -13.87 -16.63 -21.36
CA MET A 242 -13.13 -16.39 -20.12
C MET A 242 -12.94 -14.90 -19.89
N ASP A 243 -12.58 -14.15 -20.94
CA ASP A 243 -12.46 -12.70 -20.90
C ASP A 243 -13.77 -12.02 -20.52
N GLY A 244 -14.89 -12.41 -21.16
CA GLY A 244 -16.21 -11.90 -20.82
C GLY A 244 -16.61 -12.16 -19.35
N CYS A 245 -16.32 -13.36 -18.82
CA CYS A 245 -16.59 -13.68 -17.41
C CYS A 245 -15.79 -12.81 -16.44
N ILE A 246 -14.49 -12.60 -16.71
CA ILE A 246 -13.62 -11.76 -15.90
C ILE A 246 -14.07 -10.30 -16.00
N LEU A 247 -14.35 -9.83 -17.22
CA LEU A 247 -14.68 -8.44 -17.53
C LEU A 247 -15.98 -7.98 -16.84
N ILE A 248 -17.00 -8.83 -16.75
CA ILE A 248 -18.25 -8.49 -16.07
C ILE A 248 -17.99 -8.16 -14.60
N MET A 249 -17.16 -8.95 -13.92
CA MET A 249 -16.86 -8.76 -12.51
C MET A 249 -15.80 -7.67 -12.28
N SER A 250 -14.79 -7.58 -13.15
CA SER A 250 -13.73 -6.56 -13.05
C SER A 250 -14.26 -5.15 -13.29
N LYS A 251 -15.24 -4.96 -14.19
CA LYS A 251 -15.90 -3.67 -14.42
C LYS A 251 -16.55 -3.09 -13.16
N ALA A 252 -17.03 -3.95 -12.25
CA ALA A 252 -17.54 -3.53 -10.95
C ALA A 252 -16.41 -3.23 -9.94
N GLY A 253 -15.17 -3.66 -10.20
CA GLY A 253 -14.02 -3.60 -9.31
C GLY A 253 -13.72 -2.20 -8.77
N THR A 254 -13.47 -1.20 -9.61
CA THR A 254 -13.16 0.16 -9.16
C THR A 254 -14.27 0.76 -8.30
N GLY A 255 -15.53 0.66 -8.76
CA GLY A 255 -16.68 1.23 -8.07
C GLY A 255 -16.95 0.55 -6.73
N THR A 256 -16.96 -0.78 -6.70
CA THR A 256 -17.17 -1.56 -5.47
C THR A 256 -16.03 -1.40 -4.47
N ALA A 257 -14.78 -1.27 -4.94
CA ALA A 257 -13.63 -0.97 -4.10
C ALA A 257 -13.73 0.41 -3.45
N MET A 258 -14.09 1.44 -4.23
CA MET A 258 -14.29 2.79 -3.69
C MET A 258 -15.49 2.87 -2.75
N PHE A 259 -16.58 2.17 -3.07
CA PHE A 259 -17.74 2.04 -2.17
C PHE A 259 -17.37 1.35 -0.85
N SER A 260 -16.65 0.22 -0.92
CA SER A 260 -16.11 -0.50 0.23
C SER A 260 -15.19 0.36 1.09
N MET A 261 -14.32 1.15 0.44
CA MET A 261 -13.48 2.15 1.11
C MET A 261 -14.33 3.21 1.85
N GLY A 262 -15.44 3.66 1.24
CA GLY A 262 -16.40 4.57 1.87
C GLY A 262 -17.07 3.99 3.11
N MET A 263 -17.54 2.73 3.03
CA MET A 263 -18.08 2.03 4.19
C MET A 263 -17.03 1.85 5.29
N PHE A 264 -15.81 1.47 4.92
CA PHE A 264 -14.69 1.35 5.85
C PHE A 264 -14.43 2.66 6.60
N MET A 265 -14.45 3.79 5.89
CA MET A 265 -14.32 5.14 6.46
C MET A 265 -15.47 5.48 7.41
N ALA A 266 -16.70 5.08 7.11
CA ALA A 266 -17.88 5.33 7.95
C ALA A 266 -17.92 4.49 9.22
N LEU A 267 -17.35 3.28 9.19
CA LEU A 267 -17.28 2.37 10.33
C LEU A 267 -16.22 2.77 11.36
N GLN A 268 -15.24 3.60 11.01
CA GLN A 268 -14.29 4.11 11.98
C GLN A 268 -14.99 5.10 12.93
N GLU A 269 -14.77 4.94 14.24
CA GLU A 269 -15.35 5.84 15.25
C GLU A 269 -14.81 7.27 15.15
N LYS A 270 -13.57 7.41 14.67
CA LYS A 270 -12.88 8.69 14.48
C LYS A 270 -12.19 8.71 13.12
N LEU A 271 -12.34 9.81 12.38
CA LEU A 271 -11.58 10.04 11.14
C LEU A 271 -10.07 10.25 11.40
N ILE A 272 -9.73 10.73 12.60
CA ILE A 272 -8.35 10.91 13.07
C ILE A 272 -8.23 10.17 14.40
N ALA A 273 -7.78 8.92 14.34
CA ALA A 273 -7.64 8.07 15.53
C ALA A 273 -6.35 8.36 16.31
N CYS A 274 -5.26 8.68 15.60
CA CYS A 274 -3.91 8.83 16.15
C CYS A 274 -3.53 10.27 16.58
N GLY A 275 -4.47 11.22 16.54
CA GLY A 275 -4.21 12.64 16.85
C GLY A 275 -3.52 13.42 15.72
N PRO A 276 -3.47 14.78 15.81
CA PRO A 276 -3.05 15.65 14.71
C PRO A 276 -1.57 15.49 14.35
N THR A 277 -0.68 15.33 15.35
CA THR A 277 0.77 15.23 15.11
C THR A 277 1.16 13.99 14.30
N LEU A 278 0.62 12.82 14.66
CA LEU A 278 0.89 11.58 13.94
C LEU A 278 0.20 11.55 12.56
N THR A 279 -0.93 12.24 12.43
CA THR A 279 -1.58 12.44 11.12
C THR A 279 -0.70 13.23 10.18
N VAL A 280 -0.19 14.38 10.63
CA VAL A 280 0.72 15.22 9.83
C VAL A 280 1.97 14.43 9.46
N PHE A 281 2.56 13.69 10.41
CA PHE A 281 3.70 12.82 10.14
C PHE A 281 3.40 11.79 9.04
N GLY A 282 2.26 11.09 9.13
CA GLY A 282 1.85 10.12 8.14
C GLY A 282 1.61 10.73 6.75
N MET A 283 1.01 11.92 6.68
CA MET A 283 0.79 12.63 5.41
C MET A 283 2.09 13.11 4.77
N VAL A 284 3.03 13.61 5.57
CA VAL A 284 4.36 14.00 5.09
C VAL A 284 5.10 12.78 4.55
N LEU A 285 5.07 11.65 5.26
CA LEU A 285 5.68 10.42 4.76
C LEU A 285 5.04 9.94 3.46
N ARG A 286 3.71 10.01 3.37
CA ARG A 286 2.95 9.49 2.22
C ARG A 286 3.10 10.35 0.97
N PHE A 287 2.91 11.66 1.10
CA PHE A 287 2.79 12.59 -0.03
C PHE A 287 4.04 13.44 -0.27
N ILE A 288 5.05 13.37 0.61
CA ILE A 288 6.31 14.10 0.42
C ILE A 288 7.48 13.12 0.41
N ALA A 289 7.70 12.35 1.48
CA ALA A 289 8.88 11.50 1.59
C ALA A 289 8.89 10.36 0.54
N GLY A 290 7.76 9.66 0.35
CA GLY A 290 7.62 8.62 -0.67
C GLY A 290 7.90 9.14 -2.09
N PRO A 291 7.18 10.18 -2.55
CA PRO A 291 7.41 10.81 -3.86
C PRO A 291 8.83 11.38 -4.02
N ALA A 292 9.39 12.00 -2.98
CA ALA A 292 10.76 12.53 -3.03
C ALA A 292 11.80 11.41 -3.18
N ALA A 293 11.66 10.30 -2.43
CA ALA A 293 12.54 9.14 -2.60
C ALA A 293 12.43 8.55 -4.01
N MET A 294 11.22 8.50 -4.57
CA MET A 294 11.01 8.09 -5.96
C MET A 294 11.65 9.06 -6.96
N ALA A 295 11.50 10.37 -6.76
CA ALA A 295 12.13 11.38 -7.61
C ALA A 295 13.66 11.25 -7.60
N ILE A 296 14.27 11.11 -6.41
CA ILE A 296 15.71 10.92 -6.25
C ILE A 296 16.18 9.64 -6.94
N GLY A 297 15.48 8.51 -6.71
CA GLY A 297 15.82 7.23 -7.34
C GLY A 297 15.71 7.26 -8.86
N SER A 298 14.66 7.89 -9.38
CA SER A 298 14.43 8.03 -10.82
C SER A 298 15.46 8.93 -11.49
N ILE A 299 15.79 10.09 -10.88
CA ILE A 299 16.82 11.00 -11.40
C ILE A 299 18.20 10.34 -11.35
N ALA A 300 18.52 9.61 -10.27
CA ALA A 300 19.80 8.92 -10.12
C ALA A 300 20.04 7.85 -11.20
N LEU A 301 18.96 7.21 -11.68
CA LEU A 301 19.03 6.24 -12.78
C LEU A 301 18.82 6.87 -14.16
N GLY A 302 18.65 8.19 -14.25
CA GLY A 302 18.54 8.91 -15.51
C GLY A 302 17.18 8.78 -16.21
N LEU A 303 16.10 8.43 -15.48
CA LEU A 303 14.75 8.50 -16.03
C LEU A 303 14.38 9.95 -16.35
N ARG A 304 13.74 10.16 -17.50
CA ARG A 304 13.32 11.48 -18.00
C ARG A 304 11.93 11.42 -18.60
N GLY A 305 11.32 12.60 -18.79
CA GLY A 305 10.02 12.75 -19.43
C GLY A 305 8.90 12.08 -18.65
N ASP A 306 7.92 11.50 -19.37
CA ASP A 306 6.68 11.03 -18.76
C ASP A 306 6.87 9.83 -17.82
N VAL A 307 7.87 8.98 -18.04
CA VAL A 307 8.18 7.85 -17.14
C VAL A 307 8.57 8.35 -15.74
N LEU A 308 9.39 9.40 -15.67
CA LEU A 308 9.76 10.05 -14.41
C LEU A 308 8.54 10.66 -13.71
N ARG A 309 7.68 11.34 -14.47
CA ARG A 309 6.50 12.02 -13.92
C ARG A 309 5.48 11.01 -13.39
N VAL A 310 5.19 9.96 -14.16
CA VAL A 310 4.31 8.86 -13.75
C VAL A 310 4.85 8.15 -12.51
N ALA A 311 6.16 7.89 -12.44
CA ALA A 311 6.80 7.31 -11.26
C ALA A 311 6.54 8.12 -9.98
N ILE A 312 6.74 9.44 -10.03
CA ILE A 312 6.53 10.31 -8.88
C ILE A 312 5.05 10.37 -8.50
N ILE A 313 4.15 10.49 -9.48
CA ILE A 313 2.70 10.53 -9.25
C ILE A 313 2.18 9.22 -8.66
N GLN A 314 2.66 8.08 -9.16
CA GLN A 314 2.31 6.76 -8.61
C GLN A 314 2.76 6.64 -7.15
N ALA A 315 3.97 7.12 -6.84
CA ALA A 315 4.46 7.19 -5.47
C ALA A 315 3.66 8.17 -4.59
N ALA A 316 2.91 9.12 -5.18
CA ALA A 316 2.09 10.11 -4.46
C ALA A 316 0.60 9.72 -4.35
N LEU A 317 0.20 8.53 -4.81
CA LEU A 317 -1.19 8.06 -4.71
C LEU A 317 -1.70 8.00 -3.26
N PRO A 318 -2.98 7.70 -2.99
CA PRO A 318 -3.41 7.43 -1.62
C PRO A 318 -2.87 6.08 -1.10
N GLN A 319 -2.94 5.87 0.22
CA GLN A 319 -2.53 4.64 0.89
C GLN A 319 -3.48 3.48 0.57
N SER A 320 -2.96 2.26 0.51
CA SER A 320 -3.77 1.04 0.33
C SER A 320 -4.46 0.57 1.62
N ILE A 321 -5.70 0.06 1.50
CA ILE A 321 -6.45 -0.53 2.62
C ILE A 321 -5.74 -1.77 3.18
N THR A 322 -5.06 -2.53 2.32
CA THR A 322 -4.31 -3.74 2.71
C THR A 322 -3.24 -3.44 3.77
N SER A 323 -2.61 -2.26 3.70
CA SER A 323 -1.65 -1.84 4.72
C SER A 323 -2.28 -1.72 6.11
N PHE A 324 -3.50 -1.18 6.22
CA PHE A 324 -4.25 -1.14 7.47
C PHE A 324 -4.64 -2.53 7.96
N ILE A 325 -5.11 -3.42 7.06
CA ILE A 325 -5.49 -4.79 7.42
C ILE A 325 -4.32 -5.52 8.06
N TYR A 326 -3.12 -5.41 7.47
CA TYR A 326 -1.91 -6.00 8.06
C TYR A 326 -1.49 -5.31 9.35
N ALA A 327 -1.54 -3.98 9.43
CA ALA A 327 -1.28 -3.29 10.70
C ALA A 327 -2.21 -3.75 11.83
N LYS A 328 -3.49 -4.01 11.54
CA LYS A 328 -4.44 -4.56 12.52
C LYS A 328 -4.15 -6.02 12.86
N GLU A 329 -3.85 -6.87 11.88
CA GLU A 329 -3.53 -8.29 12.08
C GLU A 329 -2.25 -8.49 12.91
N TYR A 330 -1.24 -7.63 12.73
CA TYR A 330 0.05 -7.70 13.41
C TYR A 330 0.16 -6.75 14.61
N GLY A 331 -0.92 -6.04 14.98
CA GLY A 331 -0.96 -5.12 16.11
C GLY A 331 0.10 -4.02 16.04
N LEU A 332 0.23 -3.36 14.88
CA LEU A 332 1.24 -2.35 14.61
C LEU A 332 0.62 -1.05 14.09
N HIS A 333 0.46 -0.06 14.97
CA HIS A 333 0.02 1.31 14.65
C HIS A 333 -1.21 1.38 13.70
N ALA A 334 -2.20 0.51 13.92
CA ALA A 334 -3.39 0.42 13.06
C ALA A 334 -4.14 1.76 12.96
N ASP A 335 -4.16 2.55 14.03
CA ASP A 335 -4.80 3.87 14.08
C ASP A 335 -4.10 4.90 13.19
N VAL A 336 -2.77 4.82 13.05
CA VAL A 336 -2.00 5.69 12.17
C VAL A 336 -2.27 5.32 10.71
N LEU A 337 -2.27 4.02 10.39
CA LEU A 337 -2.54 3.57 9.03
C LEU A 337 -4.01 3.77 8.61
N SER A 338 -4.98 3.60 9.51
CA SER A 338 -6.39 3.90 9.21
C SER A 338 -6.59 5.37 8.89
N THR A 339 -6.00 6.26 9.71
CA THR A 339 -6.02 7.70 9.50
C THR A 339 -5.33 8.06 8.18
N ALA A 340 -4.20 7.42 7.87
CA ALA A 340 -3.48 7.63 6.61
C ALA A 340 -4.30 7.23 5.38
N VAL A 341 -5.04 6.12 5.48
CA VAL A 341 -5.94 5.65 4.42
C VAL A 341 -7.13 6.60 4.26
N ILE A 342 -7.80 6.99 5.34
CA ILE A 342 -8.98 7.87 5.30
C ILE A 342 -8.63 9.29 4.86
N PHE A 343 -7.76 9.96 5.62
CA PHE A 343 -7.41 11.36 5.36
C PHE A 343 -6.57 11.48 4.08
N GLY A 344 -5.73 10.48 3.79
CA GLY A 344 -4.98 10.42 2.55
C GLY A 344 -5.87 10.29 1.32
N MET A 345 -6.96 9.52 1.38
CA MET A 345 -7.93 9.49 0.27
C MET A 345 -8.53 10.88 0.01
N ILE A 346 -8.97 11.59 1.06
CA ILE A 346 -9.59 12.92 0.92
C ILE A 346 -8.60 13.95 0.34
N VAL A 347 -7.36 13.94 0.84
CA VAL A 347 -6.32 14.92 0.45
C VAL A 347 -5.62 14.55 -0.86
N SER A 348 -5.68 13.29 -1.29
CA SER A 348 -4.92 12.82 -2.45
C SER A 348 -5.28 13.55 -3.73
N PHE A 349 -6.56 13.83 -4.01
CA PHE A 349 -6.96 14.46 -5.27
C PHE A 349 -6.33 15.85 -5.51
N PRO A 350 -6.45 16.84 -4.60
CA PRO A 350 -5.81 18.13 -4.79
C PRO A 350 -4.28 18.02 -4.80
N VAL A 351 -3.69 17.13 -3.99
CA VAL A 351 -2.24 16.91 -3.96
C VAL A 351 -1.73 16.36 -5.29
N LEU A 352 -2.42 15.38 -5.87
CA LEU A 352 -2.07 14.77 -7.15
C LEU A 352 -2.19 15.76 -8.31
N LEU A 353 -3.22 16.62 -8.31
CA LEU A 353 -3.33 17.72 -9.27
C LEU A 353 -2.18 18.72 -9.13
N ALA A 354 -1.77 19.05 -7.89
CA ALA A 354 -0.63 19.91 -7.66
C ALA A 354 0.68 19.27 -8.16
N TYR A 355 0.89 17.97 -7.90
CA TYR A 355 2.03 17.23 -8.45
C TYR A 355 2.03 17.23 -9.98
N TYR A 356 0.87 17.06 -10.61
CA TYR A 356 0.75 17.11 -12.06
C TYR A 356 1.20 18.45 -12.63
N ALA A 357 0.71 19.55 -12.04
CA ALA A 357 1.08 20.90 -12.43
C ALA A 357 2.56 21.19 -12.23
N ILE A 358 3.14 20.79 -11.08
CA ILE A 358 4.55 21.04 -10.77
C ILE A 358 5.48 20.24 -11.69
N LEU A 359 5.18 18.95 -11.92
CA LEU A 359 6.03 18.06 -12.69
C LEU A 359 6.04 18.37 -14.19
N GLU A 360 5.06 19.11 -14.71
CA GLU A 360 5.12 19.65 -16.07
C GLU A 360 6.24 20.69 -16.25
N PHE A 361 6.56 21.47 -15.21
CA PHE A 361 7.62 22.48 -15.27
C PHE A 361 9.02 21.87 -15.16
N VAL A 362 9.12 20.66 -14.60
CA VAL A 362 10.35 19.88 -14.53
C VAL A 362 10.54 19.18 -15.89
N HIS A 363 11.55 19.63 -16.65
CA HIS A 363 11.92 19.12 -17.97
C HIS A 363 12.71 17.82 -17.89
#